data_AF-A0A924CFJ9-F1
#
_entry.id   AF-A0A924CFJ9-F1
#
_cell.length_a   1.000
_cell.length_b   1.000
_cell.length_c   1.000
_cell.angle_alpha   90.00
_cell.angle_beta   90.00
_cell.angle_gamma   90.00
#
_symmetry.space_group_name_H-M   'P 1'
#
loop_
_entity.id
_entity.type
_entity.pdbx_description
1 polymer ?
#
loop_
_entity_poly.entity_id
_entity_poly.type
_entity_poly.pdbx_seq_one_letter_code
_entity_poly.pdbx_strand_id
1 'polypeptide(L)'
;PANVWRAYEQLGKASGSFKNELTALVSLIRNVAGIDEKLTGYDKTVDKNFQTWVFKKQAGTTKFTEAQMQWLRMIKDYVANSFHVDKEDFELDPFNKNGGLGRMWQLFGEQTDEIINELNEVLAA
;
A
#
# COMPACT_ATOMS: atom_id res chain seq x y z
N PRO A 1 9.35 2.33 -19.06
CA PRO A 1 7.92 2.08 -18.74
C PRO A 1 6.99 3.26 -19.10
N ALA A 2 7.42 4.51 -18.88
CA ALA A 2 6.59 5.71 -19.06
C ALA A 2 6.00 5.86 -20.48
N ASN A 3 6.78 5.53 -21.51
CA ASN A 3 6.32 5.54 -22.90
C ASN A 3 5.19 4.51 -23.16
N VAL A 4 5.32 3.31 -22.59
CA VAL A 4 4.28 2.27 -22.69
C VAL A 4 3.01 2.71 -21.98
N TRP A 5 3.12 3.25 -20.77
CA TRP A 5 1.99 3.81 -20.04
C TRP A 5 1.25 4.88 -20.85
N ARG A 6 1.99 5.87 -21.39
CA ARG A 6 1.41 6.93 -22.22
C ARG A 6 0.69 6.41 -23.46
N ALA A 7 1.19 5.33 -24.08
CA ALA A 7 0.50 4.70 -25.20
C ALA A 7 -0.85 4.11 -24.76
N TYR A 8 -0.92 3.47 -23.59
CA TYR A 8 -2.19 2.99 -23.03
C TYR A 8 -3.14 4.15 -22.68
N GLU A 9 -2.64 5.26 -22.13
CA GLU A 9 -3.44 6.48 -21.87
C GLU A 9 -4.03 7.04 -23.16
N GLN A 10 -3.23 7.17 -24.23
CA GLN A 10 -3.69 7.65 -25.53
C GLN A 10 -4.77 6.74 -26.15
N LEU A 11 -4.73 5.44 -25.85
CA LEU A 11 -5.74 4.47 -26.27
C LEU A 11 -6.96 4.43 -25.35
N GLY A 12 -7.02 5.26 -24.29
CA GLY A 12 -8.09 5.24 -23.30
C GLY A 12 -8.12 3.96 -22.45
N LYS A 13 -7.00 3.22 -22.39
CA LYS A 13 -6.85 1.94 -21.68
C LYS A 13 -6.14 2.06 -20.34
N ALA A 14 -5.71 3.26 -19.97
CA ALA A 14 -5.13 3.57 -18.66
C ALA A 14 -5.96 4.62 -17.92
N SER A 15 -5.97 4.53 -16.59
CA SER A 15 -6.56 5.55 -15.71
C SER A 15 -5.64 5.89 -14.54
N GLY A 16 -5.57 7.18 -14.20
CA GLY A 16 -4.67 7.69 -13.17
C GLY A 16 -3.27 7.98 -13.69
N SER A 17 -2.32 8.15 -12.78
CA SER A 17 -0.91 8.42 -13.09
C SER A 17 -0.01 7.52 -12.25
N PHE A 18 1.25 7.38 -12.66
CA PHE A 18 2.28 6.75 -11.84
C PHE A 18 3.13 7.83 -11.16
N LYS A 19 3.57 7.55 -9.93
CA LYS A 19 4.39 8.49 -9.14
C LYS A 19 5.89 8.36 -9.45
N ASN A 20 6.33 7.17 -9.82
CA ASN A 20 7.73 6.86 -10.14
C ASN A 20 7.81 5.68 -11.14
N GLU A 21 9.01 5.38 -11.64
CA GLU A 21 9.19 4.31 -12.64
C GLU A 21 8.84 2.91 -12.12
N LEU A 22 9.11 2.63 -10.84
CA LEU A 22 8.81 1.34 -10.22
C LEU A 22 7.30 1.07 -10.19
N THR A 23 6.52 2.02 -9.67
CA THR A 23 5.05 1.93 -9.63
C THR A 23 4.45 1.84 -11.03
N ALA A 24 5.04 2.50 -12.03
CA ALA A 24 4.65 2.35 -13.43
C ALA A 24 4.89 0.93 -13.95
N LEU A 25 6.07 0.34 -13.67
CA LEU A 25 6.41 -1.03 -14.05
C LEU A 25 5.48 -2.04 -13.39
N VAL A 26 5.26 -1.92 -12.08
CA VAL A 26 4.37 -2.81 -11.31
C VAL A 26 2.96 -2.77 -11.89
N SER A 27 2.41 -1.58 -12.12
CA SER A 27 1.06 -1.41 -12.67
C SER A 27 0.94 -2.05 -14.07
N LEU A 28 1.95 -1.88 -14.93
CA LEU A 28 2.00 -2.51 -16.25
C LEU A 28 2.05 -4.04 -16.17
N ILE A 29 2.91 -4.59 -15.29
CA ILE A 29 3.05 -6.03 -15.09
C ILE A 29 1.75 -6.62 -14.58
N ARG A 30 1.13 -6.01 -13.56
CA ARG A 30 -0.15 -6.47 -13.00
C ARG A 30 -1.26 -6.49 -14.05
N ASN A 31 -1.33 -5.47 -14.89
CA ASN A 31 -2.32 -5.43 -15.97
C ASN A 31 -2.07 -6.52 -17.03
N VAL A 32 -0.84 -6.68 -17.50
CA VAL A 32 -0.51 -7.69 -18.53
C VAL A 32 -0.62 -9.12 -17.98
N ALA A 33 -0.34 -9.33 -16.70
CA ALA A 33 -0.52 -10.60 -16.02
C ALA A 33 -2.00 -10.93 -15.72
N GLY A 34 -2.93 -10.02 -16.00
CA GLY A 34 -4.36 -10.21 -15.74
C GLY A 34 -4.76 -10.10 -14.27
N ILE A 35 -3.88 -9.60 -13.41
CA ILE A 35 -4.18 -9.32 -12.00
C ILE A 35 -5.12 -8.10 -11.92
N ASP A 36 -4.78 -7.04 -12.66
CA ASP A 36 -5.63 -5.86 -12.81
C ASP A 36 -6.30 -5.86 -14.19
N GLU A 37 -7.64 -5.78 -14.22
CA GLU A 37 -8.42 -5.75 -15.47
C GLU A 37 -8.07 -4.55 -16.38
N LYS A 38 -7.68 -3.43 -15.77
CA LYS A 38 -7.31 -2.19 -16.46
C LYS A 38 -6.03 -1.62 -15.89
N LEU A 39 -5.21 -1.00 -16.74
CA LEU A 39 -4.02 -0.31 -16.31
C LEU A 39 -4.40 0.89 -15.44
N THR A 40 -4.20 0.77 -14.12
CA THR A 40 -4.51 1.80 -13.15
C THR A 40 -3.29 2.08 -12.29
N GLY A 41 -3.15 3.31 -11.78
CA GLY A 41 -2.04 3.67 -10.90
C GLY A 41 -2.01 2.75 -9.68
N TYR A 42 -0.83 2.18 -9.37
CA TYR A 42 -0.67 1.25 -8.25
C TYR A 42 -1.15 1.81 -6.92
N ASP A 43 -1.01 3.12 -6.69
CA ASP A 43 -1.52 3.79 -5.49
C ASP A 43 -3.05 3.64 -5.33
N LYS A 44 -3.80 3.62 -6.45
CA LYS A 44 -5.25 3.40 -6.42
C LYS A 44 -5.63 1.97 -6.09
N THR A 45 -4.86 1.00 -6.57
CA THR A 45 -5.02 -0.41 -6.19
C THR A 45 -4.77 -0.58 -4.70
N VAL A 46 -3.66 -0.03 -4.18
CA VAL A 46 -3.32 -0.05 -2.76
C VAL A 46 -4.38 0.65 -1.91
N ASP A 47 -4.88 1.82 -2.33
CA ASP A 47 -5.96 2.54 -1.62
C ASP A 47 -7.25 1.70 -1.52
N LYS A 48 -7.67 1.05 -2.62
CA LYS A 48 -8.86 0.19 -2.66
C LYS A 48 -8.71 -1.03 -1.76
N ASN A 49 -7.53 -1.67 -1.80
CA ASN A 49 -7.23 -2.84 -0.99
C ASN A 49 -7.21 -2.49 0.50
N PHE A 50 -6.56 -1.38 0.85
CA PHE A 50 -6.55 -0.87 2.22
C PHE A 50 -7.95 -0.57 2.74
N GLN A 51 -8.78 0.12 1.96
CA GLN A 51 -10.16 0.41 2.35
C GLN A 51 -10.95 -0.89 2.60
N THR A 52 -10.81 -1.87 1.72
CA THR A 52 -11.47 -3.17 1.84
C THR A 52 -11.00 -3.91 3.11
N TRP A 53 -9.70 -3.90 3.36
CA TRP A 53 -9.08 -4.53 4.52
C TRP A 53 -9.53 -3.88 5.84
N VAL A 54 -9.45 -2.55 5.93
CA VAL A 54 -9.89 -1.79 7.11
C VAL A 54 -11.37 -2.03 7.38
N PHE A 55 -12.20 -2.02 6.34
CA PHE A 55 -13.64 -2.28 6.49
C PHE A 55 -13.90 -3.67 7.08
N LYS A 56 -13.19 -4.70 6.60
CA LYS A 56 -13.28 -6.07 7.14
C LYS A 56 -12.81 -6.14 8.60
N LYS A 57 -11.64 -5.58 8.94
CA LYS A 57 -11.11 -5.57 10.32
C LYS A 57 -12.06 -4.83 11.27
N GLN A 58 -12.59 -3.69 10.85
CA GLN A 58 -13.51 -2.90 11.66
C GLN A 58 -14.95 -3.43 11.67
N ALA A 59 -15.34 -4.38 10.81
CA ALA A 59 -16.65 -5.01 10.90
C ALA A 59 -16.79 -5.93 12.14
N GLY A 60 -15.66 -6.34 12.74
CA GLY A 60 -15.61 -7.14 13.96
C GLY A 60 -15.72 -6.31 15.25
N THR A 61 -15.46 -6.98 16.38
CA THR A 61 -15.46 -6.39 17.73
C THR A 61 -14.24 -5.51 18.00
N THR A 62 -13.10 -5.79 17.36
CA THR A 62 -11.87 -5.03 17.53
C THR A 62 -11.90 -3.77 16.65
N LYS A 63 -11.86 -2.60 17.28
CA LYS A 63 -11.80 -1.32 16.57
C LYS A 63 -10.38 -0.75 16.70
N PHE A 64 -9.80 -0.34 15.58
CA PHE A 64 -8.56 0.40 15.61
C PHE A 64 -8.79 1.78 16.22
N THR A 65 -7.90 2.18 17.11
CA THR A 65 -7.84 3.55 17.62
C THR A 65 -7.43 4.51 16.50
N GLU A 66 -7.63 5.81 16.72
CA GLU A 66 -7.17 6.84 15.78
C GLU A 66 -5.65 6.76 15.53
N ALA A 67 -4.86 6.53 16.57
CA ALA A 67 -3.42 6.39 16.47
C ALA A 67 -3.02 5.14 15.66
N GLN A 68 -3.69 4.00 15.88
CA GLN A 68 -3.48 2.79 15.07
C GLN A 68 -3.85 3.05 13.60
N MET A 69 -4.99 3.69 13.33
CA MET A 69 -5.41 4.02 11.97
C MET A 69 -4.46 4.97 11.25
N GLN A 70 -3.89 5.95 11.96
CA GLN A 70 -2.88 6.84 11.40
C GLN A 70 -1.63 6.07 10.98
N TRP A 71 -1.17 5.14 11.82
CA TRP A 71 -0.03 4.26 11.52
C TRP A 71 -0.28 3.35 10.32
N LEU A 72 -1.47 2.72 10.26
CA LEU A 72 -1.88 1.89 9.14
C LEU A 72 -1.91 2.69 7.82
N ARG A 73 -2.34 3.96 7.85
CA ARG A 73 -2.31 4.85 6.68
C ARG A 73 -0.89 5.20 6.25
N MET A 74 0.03 5.44 7.18
CA MET A 74 1.44 5.68 6.86
C MET A 74 2.08 4.47 6.17
N ILE A 75 1.81 3.26 6.68
CA ILE A 75 2.28 2.02 6.04
C ILE A 75 1.71 1.89 4.63
N LYS A 76 0.39 2.11 4.47
CA LYS A 76 -0.26 2.11 3.17
C LYS A 76 0.39 3.10 2.19
N ASP A 77 0.65 4.33 2.62
CA ASP A 77 1.28 5.34 1.77
C ASP A 77 2.74 4.98 1.42
N TYR A 78 3.47 4.34 2.33
CA TYR A 78 4.81 3.82 2.04
C TYR A 78 4.76 2.72 0.98
N VAL A 79 3.95 1.69 1.20
CA VAL A 79 3.75 0.54 0.29
C VAL A 79 3.26 0.99 -1.09
N ALA A 80 2.41 2.02 -1.18
CA ALA A 80 1.99 2.59 -2.46
C ALA A 80 3.15 3.16 -3.30
N ASN A 81 4.28 3.49 -2.68
CA ASN A 81 5.48 4.00 -3.34
C ASN A 81 6.60 2.95 -3.49
N SER A 82 6.72 2.01 -2.55
CA SER A 82 7.82 1.03 -2.44
C SER A 82 7.42 -0.42 -2.72
N PHE A 83 6.13 -0.72 -2.89
CA PHE A 83 5.52 -2.06 -3.02
C PHE A 83 5.47 -2.90 -1.76
N HIS A 84 6.41 -2.71 -0.83
CA HIS A 84 6.57 -3.52 0.37
C HIS A 84 7.14 -2.68 1.52
N VAL A 85 6.91 -3.09 2.76
CA VAL A 85 7.56 -2.55 3.95
C VAL A 85 8.21 -3.66 4.78
N ASP A 86 9.49 -3.51 5.08
CA ASP A 86 10.24 -4.36 6.00
C ASP A 86 10.44 -3.66 7.36
N LYS A 87 10.90 -4.39 8.37
CA LYS A 87 11.11 -3.82 9.72
C LYS A 87 12.16 -2.71 9.71
N GLU A 88 13.18 -2.84 8.87
CA GLU A 88 14.27 -1.89 8.71
C GLU A 88 13.76 -0.55 8.13
N ASP A 89 12.68 -0.57 7.34
CA ASP A 89 12.09 0.65 6.78
C ASP A 89 11.51 1.57 7.88
N PHE A 90 11.22 1.04 9.07
CA PHE A 90 10.72 1.85 10.19
C PHE A 90 11.77 2.81 10.76
N GLU A 91 13.04 2.67 10.36
CA GLU A 91 14.13 3.62 10.64
C GLU A 91 14.16 4.80 9.65
N LEU A 92 13.32 4.76 8.61
CA LEU A 92 13.20 5.81 7.60
C LEU A 92 12.03 6.76 7.88
N ASP A 93 12.06 7.92 7.22
CA ASP A 93 10.92 8.83 7.19
C ASP A 93 9.74 8.17 6.44
N PRO A 94 8.48 8.35 6.90
CA PRO A 94 8.06 9.12 8.06
C PRO A 94 8.01 8.32 9.38
N PHE A 95 8.35 7.03 9.39
CA PHE A 95 8.16 6.16 10.54
C PHE A 95 9.03 6.55 11.74
N ASN A 96 10.33 6.76 11.53
CA ASN A 96 11.28 7.13 12.58
C ASN A 96 10.86 8.42 13.33
N LYS A 97 10.34 9.41 12.62
CA LYS A 97 9.81 10.69 13.15
C LYS A 97 8.57 10.50 14.00
N ASN A 98 7.87 9.38 13.82
CA ASN A 98 6.69 9.01 14.60
C ASN A 98 7.01 7.96 15.68
N GLY A 99 8.29 7.63 15.89
CA GLY A 99 8.77 6.70 16.92
C GLY A 99 9.12 5.29 16.41
N GLY A 100 9.16 5.10 15.09
CA GLY A 100 9.68 3.91 14.42
C GLY A 100 8.99 2.60 14.84
N LEU A 101 9.72 1.49 14.75
CA LEU A 101 9.19 0.17 15.08
C LEU A 101 8.74 0.08 16.55
N GLY A 102 9.40 0.82 17.44
CA GLY A 102 9.03 0.90 18.85
C GLY A 102 7.62 1.47 19.05
N ARG A 103 7.23 2.50 18.28
CA ARG A 103 5.86 3.03 18.33
C ARG A 103 4.84 2.06 17.74
N MET A 104 5.19 1.35 16.67
CA MET A 104 4.34 0.29 16.12
C MET A 104 4.06 -0.79 17.18
N TRP A 105 5.10 -1.25 17.90
CA TRP A 105 4.95 -2.21 18.99
C TRP A 105 4.07 -1.69 20.14
N GLN A 106 4.20 -0.42 20.51
CA GLN A 106 3.30 0.18 21.53
C GLN A 106 1.83 0.18 21.10
N LEU A 107 1.55 0.31 19.81
CA LEU A 107 0.20 0.41 19.28
C LEU A 107 -0.44 -0.96 19.04
N PHE A 108 0.34 -1.95 18.61
CA PHE A 108 -0.18 -3.24 18.15
C PHE A 108 0.32 -4.44 18.96
N GLY A 109 1.34 -4.27 19.81
CA GLY A 109 1.89 -5.31 20.67
C GLY A 109 2.30 -6.55 19.87
N GLU A 110 1.90 -7.71 20.36
CA GLU A 110 2.18 -9.01 19.74
C GLU A 110 1.66 -9.14 18.30
N GLN A 111 0.67 -8.32 17.89
CA GLN A 111 0.13 -8.33 16.53
C GLN A 111 0.96 -7.53 15.52
N THR A 112 2.07 -6.92 15.95
CA THR A 112 2.89 -6.04 15.08
C THR A 112 3.33 -6.76 13.81
N ASP A 113 3.92 -7.94 13.95
CA ASP A 113 4.44 -8.70 12.82
C ASP A 113 3.32 -9.25 11.93
N GLU A 114 2.22 -9.68 12.54
CA GLU A 114 1.01 -10.12 11.82
C GLU A 114 0.46 -9.00 10.95
N ILE A 115 0.33 -7.79 11.49
CA ILE A 115 -0.21 -6.64 10.76
C ILE A 115 0.71 -6.20 9.62
N ILE A 116 2.03 -6.20 9.83
CA ILE A 116 2.99 -5.87 8.76
C ILE A 116 2.87 -6.87 7.61
N ASN A 117 2.90 -8.16 7.91
CA ASN A 117 2.79 -9.21 6.89
C ASN A 117 1.44 -9.16 6.17
N GLU A 118 0.35 -9.05 6.92
CA GLU A 118 -1.00 -8.98 6.35
C GLU A 118 -1.18 -7.75 5.46
N LEU A 119 -0.64 -6.59 5.85
CA LEU A 119 -0.68 -5.39 5.00
C LEU A 119 0.16 -5.57 3.73
N ASN A 120 1.38 -6.11 3.82
CA ASN A 120 2.20 -6.36 2.63
C ASN A 120 1.49 -7.28 1.62
N GLU A 121 0.83 -8.33 2.11
CA GLU A 121 0.06 -9.24 1.25
C GLU A 121 -1.18 -8.57 0.67
N VAL A 122 -2.02 -7.99 1.52
CA VAL A 122 -3.35 -7.50 1.10
C VAL A 122 -3.24 -6.25 0.24
N LEU A 123 -2.27 -5.36 0.52
CA LEU A 123 -2.09 -4.16 -0.27
C LEU A 123 -1.55 -4.45 -1.66
N ALA A 124 -0.69 -5.47 -1.79
CA ALA A 124 -0.11 -5.88 -3.05
C ALA A 124 -1.02 -6.79 -3.90
N ALA A 125 -2.13 -7.31 -3.36
CA ALA A 125 -3.08 -8.19 -4.05
C ALA A 125 -3.77 -7.50 -5.23
#